data_AF-A0A349ZQV9-F1
#
_entry.id   AF-A0A349ZQV9-F1
#
_cell.length_a   1.000
_cell.length_b   1.000
_cell.length_c   1.000
_cell.angle_alpha   90.00
_cell.angle_beta   90.00
_cell.angle_gamma   90.00
#
_symmetry.space_group_name_H-M   'P 1'
#
loop_
_entity.id
_entity.type
_entity.pdbx_description
1 polymer ?
#
loop_
_entity_poly.entity_id
_entity_poly.type
_entity_poly.pdbx_seq_one_letter_code
_entity_poly.pdbx_strand_id
1 'polypeptide(L)'
;AASVLIVIVFYTAIYSIVVLAAVLTGNTVVAIMGAGVLTLFGSLYYAALYWFKETFFVSWYAGYSYMSPTETLAYTSPVSALIFLVEETSKLIYGEGGVGFAEGILKFTMIYLPVSVVLYLICVKLVAIRPSEAAGRAMAFKKTKPFIKVFITLPAALLAALLFFEISSTKAGWYIFGLAAGLLIAHAVTQIIYEFDFKACIKGLGSLAVAAVLAAAVSCIFIFDLFGYDTCIPEPEKVSSAGFASEGIHSRLEYNTAVIEPGSFNADYGWISPADYRLEKMELKGGDIETLNVIAKQGAEWMRNNRLKRIFGGQSDTEAEESGEGGKYFYSYVHYRLANGRDVYRSYPINYKDDEILEAFAKLYAAKEYKEAVYPELLRDNDEIGELCYNNVSTRERTVDPERERLLEAYREELYATDWETLKDEYPLGQLISRVYDAEGRFMDNQFYMYIYPSMTKTIGILKELGVDPDMVYDSGNIGHIDVYHYTENEDQNAAFDDAGEIKQIMDRAVFEEYYYLNAALHEGENEENTGYSIDAYYTDSPNTNSYGGYYSNSYIFDPDKEIPEFVL
;
A
#
# COMPACT_ATOMS: atom_id res chain seq x y z
N ALA A 1 -33.57 6.40 21.66
CA ALA A 1 -34.15 7.46 20.80
C ALA A 1 -33.36 7.60 19.50
N ALA A 2 -32.04 7.82 19.55
CA ALA A 2 -31.18 7.89 18.37
C ALA A 2 -31.23 6.62 17.48
N SER A 3 -31.17 5.43 18.10
CA SER A 3 -31.29 4.14 17.39
C SER A 3 -32.57 3.97 16.58
N VAL A 4 -33.72 4.46 17.08
CA VAL A 4 -35.02 4.36 16.38
C VAL A 4 -35.08 5.32 15.19
N LEU A 5 -34.57 6.54 15.34
CA LEU A 5 -34.54 7.52 14.25
C LEU A 5 -33.68 7.03 13.08
N ILE A 6 -32.54 6.41 13.36
CA ILE A 6 -31.64 5.83 12.36
C ILE A 6 -32.36 4.76 11.55
N VAL A 7 -33.00 3.81 12.24
CA VAL A 7 -33.77 2.73 11.58
C VAL A 7 -34.87 3.33 10.70
N ILE A 8 -35.55 4.38 11.15
CA ILE A 8 -36.58 5.06 10.35
C ILE A 8 -35.99 5.70 9.09
N VAL A 9 -34.84 6.37 9.19
CA VAL A 9 -34.21 7.04 8.04
C VAL A 9 -33.74 6.02 7.00
N PHE A 10 -33.01 4.98 7.42
CA PHE A 10 -32.56 3.92 6.51
C PHE A 10 -33.74 3.13 5.93
N TYR A 11 -34.73 2.78 6.75
CA TYR A 11 -35.95 2.16 6.27
C TYR A 11 -36.64 3.01 5.21
N THR A 12 -36.77 4.32 5.44
CA THR A 12 -37.41 5.24 4.50
C THR A 12 -36.62 5.34 3.19
N ALA A 13 -35.28 5.37 3.26
CA ALA A 13 -34.42 5.40 2.08
C ALA A 13 -34.57 4.11 1.24
N ILE A 14 -34.45 2.95 1.89
CA ILE A 14 -34.60 1.63 1.24
C ILE A 14 -36.03 1.47 0.68
N TYR A 15 -37.04 1.83 1.47
CA TYR A 15 -38.44 1.79 1.04
C TYR A 15 -38.68 2.68 -0.19
N SER A 16 -38.10 3.88 -0.20
CA SER A 16 -38.22 4.80 -1.35
C SER A 16 -37.58 4.24 -2.61
N ILE A 17 -36.46 3.52 -2.49
CA ILE A 17 -35.82 2.78 -3.61
C ILE A 17 -36.75 1.67 -4.13
N VAL A 18 -37.35 0.89 -3.24
CA VAL A 18 -38.29 -0.19 -3.60
C VAL A 18 -39.53 0.38 -4.28
N VAL A 19 -40.09 1.47 -3.76
CA VAL A 19 -41.22 2.18 -4.39
C VAL A 19 -40.82 2.71 -5.76
N LEU A 20 -39.63 3.30 -5.91
CA LEU A 20 -39.13 3.76 -7.20
C LEU A 20 -39.07 2.61 -8.22
N ALA A 21 -38.54 1.45 -7.82
CA ALA A 21 -38.51 0.26 -8.67
C ALA A 21 -39.92 -0.18 -9.08
N ALA A 22 -40.88 -0.20 -8.16
CA ALA A 22 -42.27 -0.54 -8.44
C ALA A 22 -42.97 0.48 -9.36
N VAL A 23 -42.64 1.77 -9.25
CA VAL A 23 -43.18 2.83 -10.12
C VAL A 23 -42.61 2.74 -11.53
N LEU A 24 -41.31 2.45 -11.65
CA LEU A 24 -40.60 2.30 -12.92
C LEU A 24 -41.00 1.04 -13.70
N THR A 25 -41.60 0.05 -13.04
CA THR A 25 -41.95 -1.24 -13.61
C THR A 25 -43.47 -1.46 -13.62
N GLY A 26 -43.94 -2.39 -14.45
CA GLY A 26 -45.35 -2.78 -14.53
C GLY A 26 -45.63 -4.17 -13.94
N ASN A 27 -44.59 -4.88 -13.50
CA ASN A 27 -44.63 -6.28 -13.08
C ASN A 27 -43.89 -6.44 -11.74
N THR A 28 -44.49 -7.15 -10.78
CA THR A 28 -43.96 -7.32 -9.42
C THR A 28 -42.60 -8.02 -9.38
N VAL A 29 -42.37 -9.04 -10.21
CA VAL A 29 -41.07 -9.75 -10.24
C VAL A 29 -39.98 -8.81 -10.74
N VAL A 30 -40.27 -8.05 -11.81
CA VAL A 30 -39.33 -7.06 -12.34
C VAL A 30 -39.10 -5.92 -11.36
N ALA A 31 -40.11 -5.53 -10.57
CA ALA A 31 -39.95 -4.55 -9.49
C ALA A 31 -38.97 -5.03 -8.41
N ILE A 32 -39.04 -6.29 -8.00
CA ILE A 32 -38.10 -6.87 -7.02
C ILE A 32 -36.68 -6.88 -7.57
N MET A 33 -36.49 -7.35 -8.81
CA MET A 33 -35.17 -7.34 -9.47
C MET A 33 -34.65 -5.90 -9.61
N GLY A 34 -35.51 -4.97 -10.03
CA GLY A 34 -35.17 -3.55 -10.16
C GLY A 34 -34.79 -2.91 -8.82
N ALA A 35 -35.46 -3.28 -7.73
CA ALA A 35 -35.10 -2.81 -6.39
C ALA A 35 -33.71 -3.33 -5.98
N GLY A 36 -33.40 -4.59 -6.25
CA GLY A 36 -32.05 -5.14 -6.04
C GLY A 36 -30.98 -4.39 -6.84
N VAL A 37 -31.22 -4.16 -8.13
CA VAL A 37 -30.33 -3.39 -9.00
C VAL A 37 -30.11 -1.98 -8.46
N LEU A 38 -31.18 -1.23 -8.17
CA LEU A 38 -31.07 0.16 -7.68
C LEU A 38 -30.37 0.25 -6.33
N THR A 39 -30.54 -0.75 -5.48
CA THR A 39 -29.89 -0.81 -4.16
C THR A 39 -28.39 -1.05 -4.28
N LEU A 40 -27.96 -1.96 -5.15
CA LEU A 40 -26.55 -2.29 -5.34
C LEU A 40 -25.86 -1.35 -6.34
N PHE A 41 -26.62 -0.50 -7.02
CA PHE A 41 -26.16 0.25 -8.17
C PHE A 41 -24.92 1.10 -7.88
N GLY A 42 -24.98 1.94 -6.85
CA GLY A 42 -23.85 2.79 -6.47
C GLY A 42 -22.63 1.96 -6.09
N SER A 43 -22.84 0.87 -5.35
CA SER A 43 -21.77 -0.03 -4.93
C SER A 43 -21.10 -0.73 -6.11
N LEU A 44 -21.87 -1.14 -7.13
CA LEU A 44 -21.32 -1.77 -8.35
C LEU A 44 -20.48 -0.80 -9.17
N TYR A 45 -20.90 0.46 -9.30
CA TYR A 45 -20.11 1.48 -9.99
C TYR A 45 -18.86 1.86 -9.21
N TYR A 46 -18.97 2.02 -7.89
CA TYR A 46 -17.80 2.28 -7.05
C TYR A 46 -16.81 1.12 -7.14
N ALA A 47 -17.26 -0.13 -6.98
CA ALA A 47 -16.41 -1.31 -7.10
C ALA A 47 -15.73 -1.39 -8.47
N ALA A 48 -16.46 -1.11 -9.56
CA ALA A 48 -15.88 -1.06 -10.89
C ALA A 48 -14.81 0.04 -10.99
N LEU A 49 -15.10 1.27 -10.58
CA LEU A 49 -14.14 2.38 -10.68
C LEU A 49 -12.92 2.18 -9.77
N TYR A 50 -13.13 1.66 -8.56
CA TYR A 50 -12.06 1.34 -7.63
C TYR A 50 -11.15 0.25 -8.21
N TRP A 51 -11.72 -0.84 -8.71
CA TRP A 51 -10.93 -1.92 -9.31
C TRP A 51 -10.22 -1.47 -10.59
N PHE A 52 -10.85 -0.65 -11.43
CA PHE A 52 -10.18 -0.03 -12.60
C PHE A 52 -8.98 0.82 -12.19
N LYS A 53 -9.10 1.57 -11.10
CA LYS A 53 -8.05 2.40 -10.56
C LYS A 53 -6.88 1.57 -10.03
N GLU A 54 -7.15 0.59 -9.17
CA GLU A 54 -6.14 -0.35 -8.67
C GLU A 54 -5.42 -1.09 -9.80
N THR A 55 -6.15 -1.46 -10.86
CA THR A 55 -5.58 -2.24 -11.98
C THR A 55 -4.82 -1.39 -12.98
N PHE A 56 -5.29 -0.19 -13.32
CA PHE A 56 -4.76 0.59 -14.44
C PHE A 56 -4.05 1.88 -14.06
N PHE A 57 -4.30 2.47 -12.88
CA PHE A 57 -3.48 3.61 -12.45
C PHE A 57 -2.20 3.08 -11.84
N VAL A 58 -1.14 3.23 -12.63
CA VAL A 58 0.13 2.58 -12.43
C VAL A 58 0.86 3.17 -11.21
N SER A 59 0.65 4.46 -10.97
CA SER A 59 1.21 5.20 -9.85
C SER A 59 0.26 5.26 -8.64
N TRP A 60 -0.82 4.48 -8.65
CA TRP A 60 -1.82 4.53 -7.60
C TRP A 60 -1.20 4.11 -6.26
N TYR A 61 -1.41 4.93 -5.24
CA TYR A 61 -1.10 4.62 -3.86
C TYR A 61 -2.30 5.02 -3.03
N ALA A 62 -2.87 4.08 -2.28
CA ALA A 62 -4.04 4.36 -1.45
C ALA A 62 -3.70 5.37 -0.36
N GLY A 63 -2.53 5.21 0.29
CA GLY A 63 -2.13 5.99 1.47
C GLY A 63 -2.82 5.51 2.74
N TYR A 64 -2.20 5.78 3.89
CA TYR A 64 -2.76 5.40 5.19
C TYR A 64 -4.01 6.19 5.60
N SER A 65 -4.08 7.48 5.24
CA SER A 65 -5.25 8.34 5.50
C SER A 65 -6.44 8.05 4.57
N TYR A 66 -6.33 7.00 3.74
CA TYR A 66 -7.37 6.57 2.83
C TYR A 66 -8.58 6.06 3.60
N MET A 67 -9.72 6.71 3.36
CA MET A 67 -11.01 6.17 3.78
C MET A 67 -11.18 4.79 3.16
N SER A 68 -11.32 3.76 3.99
CA SER A 68 -11.27 2.37 3.52
C SER A 68 -12.32 2.14 2.41
N PRO A 69 -12.11 1.21 1.48
CA PRO A 69 -13.11 0.87 0.47
C PRO A 69 -14.47 0.53 1.10
N THR A 70 -14.47 -0.08 2.29
CA THR A 70 -15.66 -0.38 3.09
C THR A 70 -16.35 0.89 3.60
N GLU A 71 -15.60 1.85 4.14
CA GLU A 71 -16.10 3.19 4.52
C GLU A 71 -16.65 3.96 3.31
N THR A 72 -15.96 3.93 2.17
CA THR A 72 -16.42 4.62 0.95
C THR A 72 -17.67 3.97 0.37
N LEU A 73 -17.74 2.64 0.38
CA LEU A 73 -18.93 1.88 0.02
C LEU A 73 -20.14 2.27 0.87
N ALA A 74 -19.97 2.69 2.13
CA ALA A 74 -21.07 3.14 2.98
C ALA A 74 -21.83 4.34 2.40
N TYR A 75 -21.20 5.15 1.53
CA TYR A 75 -21.84 6.29 0.88
C TYR A 75 -22.59 5.96 -0.41
N THR A 76 -22.47 4.73 -0.91
CA THR A 76 -23.01 4.38 -2.24
C THR A 76 -24.44 3.85 -2.20
N SER A 77 -24.92 3.40 -1.03
CA SER A 77 -26.27 2.85 -0.86
C SER A 77 -26.70 2.85 0.61
N PRO A 78 -27.99 3.07 0.91
CA PRO A 78 -28.52 2.91 2.26
C PRO A 78 -28.27 1.52 2.87
N VAL A 79 -28.11 0.48 2.04
CA VAL A 79 -27.81 -0.87 2.52
C VAL A 79 -26.34 -1.04 2.88
N SER A 80 -25.41 -0.55 2.06
CA SER A 80 -23.98 -0.60 2.39
C SER A 80 -23.66 0.26 3.61
N ALA A 81 -24.31 1.42 3.75
CA ALA A 81 -24.25 2.23 4.95
C ALA A 81 -24.69 1.48 6.22
N LEU A 82 -25.74 0.66 6.11
CA LEU A 82 -26.24 -0.12 7.24
C LEU A 82 -25.28 -1.25 7.62
N ILE A 83 -24.63 -1.90 6.64
CA ILE A 83 -23.59 -2.90 6.89
C ILE A 83 -22.42 -2.27 7.64
N PHE A 84 -21.92 -1.13 7.18
CA PHE A 84 -20.86 -0.38 7.84
C PHE A 84 -21.22 0.04 9.28
N LEU A 85 -22.44 0.54 9.50
CA LEU A 85 -22.89 0.91 10.85
C LEU A 85 -23.02 -0.28 11.81
N VAL A 86 -23.38 -1.47 11.30
CA VAL A 86 -23.40 -2.70 12.11
C VAL A 86 -21.98 -3.08 12.53
N GLU A 87 -21.02 -2.96 11.62
CA GLU A 87 -19.60 -3.20 11.89
C GLU A 87 -19.05 -2.24 12.96
N GLU A 88 -19.32 -0.93 12.84
CA GLU A 88 -18.94 0.06 13.84
C GLU A 88 -19.63 -0.17 15.20
N THR A 89 -20.88 -0.65 15.21
CA THR A 89 -21.55 -1.05 16.45
C THR A 89 -20.86 -2.26 17.09
N SER A 90 -20.31 -3.17 16.29
CA SER A 90 -19.61 -4.34 16.82
C SER A 90 -18.29 -3.94 17.48
N LYS A 91 -17.50 -3.05 16.88
CA LYS A 91 -16.26 -2.50 17.47
C LYS A 91 -16.51 -1.86 18.84
N LEU A 92 -17.59 -1.07 18.95
CA LEU A 92 -18.07 -0.50 20.21
C LEU A 92 -18.36 -1.55 21.30
N ILE A 93 -18.99 -2.67 20.93
CA ILE A 93 -19.34 -3.75 21.87
C ILE A 93 -18.08 -4.43 22.40
N TYR A 94 -16.99 -4.47 21.62
CA TYR A 94 -15.70 -5.02 22.00
C TYR A 94 -14.76 -4.02 22.71
N GLY A 95 -15.23 -2.79 22.97
CA GLY A 95 -14.47 -1.78 23.72
C GLY A 95 -13.61 -0.86 22.87
N GLU A 96 -13.74 -0.92 21.55
CA GLU A 96 -13.01 -0.07 20.59
C GLU A 96 -13.94 1.04 20.06
N GLY A 97 -13.53 2.32 20.19
CA GLY A 97 -14.09 3.44 19.41
C GLY A 97 -15.45 4.02 19.84
N GLY A 98 -15.50 4.86 20.87
CA GLY A 98 -16.73 5.52 21.37
C GLY A 98 -17.27 6.71 20.56
N VAL A 99 -16.37 7.49 19.93
CA VAL A 99 -16.71 8.82 19.37
C VAL A 99 -17.11 8.73 17.88
N GLY A 100 -16.49 7.82 17.11
CA GLY A 100 -16.72 7.65 15.67
C GLY A 100 -18.14 7.18 15.31
N PHE A 101 -18.76 6.35 16.15
CA PHE A 101 -20.11 5.85 15.90
C PHE A 101 -21.19 6.93 15.90
N ALA A 102 -21.16 7.84 16.90
CA ALA A 102 -22.12 8.94 16.99
C ALA A 102 -21.95 9.92 15.82
N GLU A 103 -20.70 10.16 15.41
CA GLU A 103 -20.37 10.99 14.26
C GLU A 103 -20.82 10.34 12.94
N GLY A 104 -20.53 9.05 12.74
CA GLY A 104 -20.98 8.27 11.58
C GLY A 104 -22.50 8.25 11.46
N ILE A 105 -23.21 8.04 12.56
CA ILE A 105 -24.68 8.13 12.63
C ILE A 105 -25.18 9.48 12.12
N LEU A 106 -24.62 10.57 12.63
CA LEU A 106 -25.06 11.91 12.27
C LEU A 106 -24.78 12.18 10.79
N LYS A 107 -23.58 11.83 10.32
CA LYS A 107 -23.15 11.95 8.92
C LYS A 107 -24.11 11.22 7.99
N PHE A 108 -24.36 9.92 8.19
CA PHE A 108 -25.26 9.16 7.30
C PHE A 108 -26.71 9.62 7.39
N THR A 109 -27.19 10.03 8.57
CA THR A 109 -28.54 10.59 8.71
C THR A 109 -28.71 11.87 7.89
N MET A 110 -27.73 12.78 7.95
CA MET A 110 -27.73 14.03 7.17
C MET A 110 -27.65 13.80 5.66
N ILE A 111 -27.15 12.64 5.21
CA ILE A 111 -27.09 12.26 3.80
C ILE A 111 -28.40 11.58 3.35
N TYR A 112 -28.82 10.52 4.05
CA TYR A 112 -29.91 9.66 3.57
C TYR A 112 -31.31 10.22 3.82
N LEU A 113 -31.48 11.16 4.76
CA LEU A 113 -32.75 11.85 4.95
C LEU A 113 -33.10 12.74 3.74
N PRO A 114 -32.23 13.67 3.26
CA PRO A 114 -32.45 14.39 2.01
C PRO A 114 -32.63 13.47 0.80
N VAL A 115 -31.82 12.40 0.68
CA VAL A 115 -31.96 11.42 -0.41
C VAL A 115 -33.36 10.79 -0.41
N SER A 116 -33.87 10.42 0.76
CA SER A 116 -35.23 9.87 0.90
C SER A 116 -36.31 10.86 0.44
N VAL A 117 -36.19 12.14 0.82
CA VAL A 117 -37.13 13.19 0.39
C VAL A 117 -37.08 13.38 -1.13
N VAL A 118 -35.88 13.41 -1.71
CA VAL A 118 -35.72 13.54 -3.17
C VAL A 118 -36.32 12.34 -3.90
N LEU A 119 -36.02 11.11 -3.45
CA LEU A 119 -36.59 9.89 -4.03
C LEU A 119 -38.12 9.88 -3.92
N TYR A 120 -38.68 10.31 -2.79
CA TYR A 120 -40.12 10.44 -2.62
C TYR A 120 -40.73 11.42 -3.63
N LEU A 121 -40.15 12.61 -3.80
CA LEU A 121 -40.64 13.60 -4.77
C LEU A 121 -40.55 13.09 -6.21
N ILE A 122 -39.49 12.36 -6.55
CA ILE A 122 -39.35 11.67 -7.84
C ILE A 122 -40.46 10.64 -8.01
N CYS A 123 -40.71 9.80 -7.01
CA CYS A 123 -41.78 8.80 -7.03
C CYS A 123 -43.16 9.43 -7.23
N VAL A 124 -43.49 10.50 -6.48
CA VAL A 124 -44.76 11.23 -6.62
C VAL A 124 -44.93 11.75 -8.05
N LYS A 125 -43.89 12.38 -8.60
CA LYS A 125 -43.92 12.90 -9.97
C LYS A 125 -44.07 11.78 -11.00
N LEU A 126 -43.33 10.68 -10.85
CA LEU A 126 -43.40 9.52 -11.75
C LEU A 126 -44.75 8.82 -11.69
N VAL A 127 -45.35 8.67 -10.50
CA VAL A 127 -46.70 8.12 -10.33
C VAL A 127 -47.73 8.98 -11.05
N ALA A 128 -47.64 10.31 -10.93
CA ALA A 128 -48.57 11.24 -11.58
C ALA A 128 -48.56 11.15 -13.12
N ILE A 129 -47.43 10.75 -13.72
CA ILE A 129 -47.29 10.60 -15.18
C ILE A 129 -47.29 9.14 -15.66
N ARG A 130 -47.47 8.17 -14.75
CA ARG A 130 -47.38 6.75 -15.07
C ARG A 130 -48.55 6.32 -15.95
N PRO A 131 -48.30 5.81 -17.19
CA PRO A 131 -49.38 5.35 -18.05
C PRO A 131 -50.11 4.15 -17.44
N SER A 132 -51.44 4.17 -17.38
CA SER A 132 -52.23 3.05 -16.82
C SER A 132 -52.07 1.75 -17.63
N GLU A 133 -51.78 1.85 -18.92
CA GLU A 133 -51.48 0.73 -19.82
C GLU A 133 -50.12 0.03 -19.56
N ALA A 134 -49.32 0.54 -18.61
CA ALA A 134 -48.04 -0.04 -18.24
C ALA A 134 -48.18 -1.32 -17.40
N ALA A 135 -49.36 -1.61 -16.83
CA ALA A 135 -49.58 -2.79 -16.01
C ALA A 135 -49.24 -4.09 -16.76
N GLY A 136 -48.48 -4.99 -16.13
CA GLY A 136 -48.00 -6.24 -16.70
C GLY A 136 -46.76 -6.13 -17.59
N ARG A 137 -46.35 -4.93 -18.02
CA ARG A 137 -45.10 -4.72 -18.78
C ARG A 137 -43.88 -4.71 -17.86
N ALA A 138 -42.71 -5.06 -18.38
CA ALA A 138 -41.47 -5.02 -17.61
C ALA A 138 -41.12 -3.60 -17.15
N MET A 139 -41.11 -2.64 -18.08
CA MET A 139 -40.84 -1.23 -17.80
C MET A 139 -42.08 -0.37 -18.08
N ALA A 140 -42.42 0.52 -17.15
CA ALA A 140 -43.57 1.41 -17.27
C ALA A 140 -43.35 2.56 -18.27
N PHE A 141 -42.11 3.00 -18.43
CA PHE A 141 -41.74 4.14 -19.27
C PHE A 141 -40.89 3.70 -20.47
N LYS A 142 -41.47 3.79 -21.67
CA LYS A 142 -40.79 3.37 -22.92
C LYS A 142 -39.53 4.18 -23.22
N LYS A 143 -39.52 5.49 -22.89
CA LYS A 143 -38.40 6.40 -23.18
C LYS A 143 -37.17 6.15 -22.31
N THR A 144 -37.35 5.74 -21.05
CA THR A 144 -36.22 5.49 -20.12
C THR A 144 -35.63 4.10 -20.25
N LYS A 145 -36.38 3.15 -20.82
CA LYS A 145 -35.98 1.76 -21.08
C LYS A 145 -34.56 1.61 -21.68
N PRO A 146 -34.19 2.27 -22.80
CA PRO A 146 -32.83 2.12 -23.36
C PRO A 146 -31.74 2.72 -22.45
N PHE A 147 -32.02 3.80 -21.72
CA PHE A 147 -31.05 4.44 -20.82
C PHE A 147 -30.76 3.56 -19.61
N ILE A 148 -31.80 3.03 -18.95
CA ILE A 148 -31.65 2.11 -17.81
C ILE A 148 -30.89 0.85 -18.23
N LYS A 149 -31.13 0.35 -19.45
CA LYS A 149 -30.38 -0.78 -20.00
C LYS A 149 -28.90 -0.49 -20.13
N VAL A 150 -28.52 0.64 -20.75
CA VAL A 150 -27.10 1.05 -20.86
C VAL A 150 -26.47 1.17 -19.47
N PHE A 151 -27.19 1.79 -18.55
CA PHE A 151 -26.73 2.06 -17.18
C PHE A 151 -26.43 0.79 -16.37
N ILE A 152 -27.20 -0.29 -16.60
CA ILE A 152 -26.97 -1.62 -16.01
C ILE A 152 -25.88 -2.39 -16.77
N THR A 153 -25.87 -2.29 -18.10
CA THR A 153 -24.96 -3.05 -18.96
C THR A 153 -23.50 -2.60 -18.79
N LEU A 154 -23.28 -1.29 -18.60
CA LEU A 154 -21.95 -0.70 -18.49
C LEU A 154 -21.10 -1.29 -17.34
N PRO A 155 -21.50 -1.22 -16.05
CA PRO A 155 -20.69 -1.76 -14.96
C PRO A 155 -20.55 -3.29 -15.07
N ALA A 156 -21.58 -3.99 -15.56
CA ALA A 156 -21.51 -5.44 -15.76
C ALA A 156 -20.45 -5.83 -16.79
N ALA A 157 -20.33 -5.06 -17.89
CA ALA A 157 -19.29 -5.25 -18.89
C ALA A 157 -17.89 -4.95 -18.34
N LEU A 158 -17.74 -3.84 -17.63
CA LEU A 158 -16.46 -3.40 -17.05
C LEU A 158 -15.95 -4.39 -15.98
N LEU A 159 -16.83 -4.83 -15.07
CA LEU A 159 -16.49 -5.84 -14.05
C LEU A 159 -16.17 -7.20 -14.68
N ALA A 160 -16.89 -7.62 -15.71
CA ALA A 160 -16.55 -8.85 -16.44
C ALA A 160 -15.18 -8.74 -17.13
N ALA A 161 -14.85 -7.59 -17.71
CA ALA A 161 -13.54 -7.36 -18.31
C ALA A 161 -12.40 -7.51 -17.29
N LEU A 162 -12.55 -6.89 -16.12
CA LEU A 162 -11.58 -7.00 -15.01
C LEU A 162 -11.46 -8.42 -14.47
N LEU A 163 -12.59 -9.11 -14.25
CA LEU A 163 -12.58 -10.48 -13.75
C LEU A 163 -11.82 -11.44 -14.66
N PHE A 164 -12.08 -11.39 -15.98
CA PHE A 164 -11.37 -12.25 -16.93
C PHE A 164 -9.90 -11.82 -17.09
N PHE A 165 -9.62 -10.53 -16.97
CA PHE A 165 -8.26 -10.02 -17.01
C PHE A 165 -7.42 -10.55 -15.84
N GLU A 166 -7.93 -10.48 -14.62
CA GLU A 166 -7.26 -11.00 -13.42
C GLU A 166 -7.06 -12.52 -13.48
N ILE A 167 -8.11 -13.29 -13.79
CA ILE A 167 -8.03 -14.77 -13.89
C ILE A 167 -7.03 -15.21 -14.97
N SER A 168 -6.76 -14.37 -15.97
CA SER A 168 -5.84 -14.68 -17.05
C SER A 168 -4.37 -14.34 -16.77
N SER A 169 -4.06 -13.86 -15.56
CA SER A 169 -2.77 -13.23 -15.23
C SER A 169 -2.48 -12.07 -16.19
N THR A 170 -3.40 -11.09 -16.20
CA THR A 170 -3.29 -9.77 -16.87
C THR A 170 -3.09 -9.78 -18.39
N LYS A 171 -3.69 -10.74 -19.11
CA LYS A 171 -3.59 -10.82 -20.57
C LYS A 171 -4.65 -10.00 -21.30
N ALA A 172 -4.22 -9.15 -22.23
CA ALA A 172 -5.11 -8.23 -22.99
C ALA A 172 -6.27 -8.94 -23.72
N GLY A 173 -6.02 -10.11 -24.31
CA GLY A 173 -7.06 -10.86 -25.04
C GLY A 173 -8.24 -11.27 -24.14
N TRP A 174 -7.96 -11.63 -22.88
CA TRP A 174 -8.97 -12.00 -21.91
C TRP A 174 -9.75 -10.81 -21.37
N TYR A 175 -9.11 -9.63 -21.26
CA TYR A 175 -9.82 -8.38 -20.98
C TYR A 175 -10.88 -8.08 -22.06
N ILE A 176 -10.48 -8.14 -23.34
CA ILE A 176 -11.40 -7.88 -24.48
C ILE A 176 -12.53 -8.92 -24.49
N PHE A 177 -12.19 -10.20 -24.26
CA PHE A 177 -13.19 -11.26 -24.14
C PHE A 177 -14.19 -10.99 -23.02
N GLY A 178 -13.71 -10.65 -21.82
CA GLY A 178 -14.56 -10.34 -20.66
C GLY A 178 -15.47 -9.15 -20.91
N LEU A 179 -14.95 -8.09 -21.55
CA LEU A 179 -15.72 -6.92 -21.94
C LEU A 179 -16.85 -7.29 -22.91
N ALA A 180 -16.53 -8.07 -23.95
CA ALA A 180 -17.51 -8.53 -24.94
C ALA A 180 -18.55 -9.47 -24.32
N ALA A 181 -18.12 -10.44 -23.51
CA ALA A 181 -19.00 -11.38 -22.83
C ALA A 181 -19.95 -10.66 -21.87
N GLY A 182 -19.44 -9.73 -21.05
CA GLY A 182 -20.25 -8.93 -20.14
C GLY A 182 -21.28 -8.07 -20.86
N LEU A 183 -20.89 -7.39 -21.96
CA LEU A 183 -21.82 -6.65 -22.82
C LEU A 183 -22.94 -7.53 -23.37
N LEU A 184 -22.59 -8.69 -23.94
CA LEU A 184 -23.54 -9.61 -24.58
C LEU A 184 -24.49 -10.24 -23.55
N ILE A 185 -23.97 -10.72 -22.42
CA ILE A 185 -24.77 -11.36 -21.37
C ILE A 185 -25.71 -10.34 -20.73
N ALA A 186 -25.20 -9.17 -20.29
CA ALA A 186 -26.03 -8.16 -19.67
C ALA A 186 -27.08 -7.62 -20.64
N HIS A 187 -26.73 -7.44 -21.92
CA HIS A 187 -27.69 -7.10 -22.97
C HIS A 187 -28.78 -8.16 -23.14
N ALA A 188 -28.40 -9.43 -23.28
CA ALA A 188 -29.33 -10.52 -23.50
C ALA A 188 -30.29 -10.65 -22.32
N VAL A 189 -29.77 -10.71 -21.09
CA VAL A 189 -30.58 -10.84 -19.86
C VAL A 189 -31.54 -9.67 -19.72
N THR A 190 -31.07 -8.42 -19.84
CA THR A 190 -31.95 -7.25 -19.73
C THR A 190 -33.01 -7.23 -20.83
N GLN A 191 -32.67 -7.62 -22.06
CA GLN A 191 -33.62 -7.66 -23.17
C GLN A 191 -34.68 -8.75 -23.01
N ILE A 192 -34.31 -9.93 -22.49
CA ILE A 192 -35.24 -11.02 -22.16
C ILE A 192 -36.22 -10.56 -21.08
N ILE A 193 -35.74 -9.91 -20.02
CA ILE A 193 -36.61 -9.35 -18.96
C ILE A 193 -37.56 -8.30 -19.54
N TYR A 194 -37.05 -7.43 -20.41
CA TYR A 194 -37.78 -6.31 -20.98
C TYR A 194 -38.90 -6.69 -21.94
N GLU A 195 -38.78 -7.84 -22.62
CA GLU A 195 -39.78 -8.36 -23.58
C GLU A 195 -40.50 -9.62 -23.07
N PHE A 196 -40.06 -10.19 -21.95
CA PHE A 196 -40.48 -11.51 -21.45
C PHE A 196 -40.36 -12.63 -22.51
N ASP A 197 -39.34 -12.55 -23.38
CA ASP A 197 -39.13 -13.48 -24.49
C ASP A 197 -37.63 -13.76 -24.67
N PHE A 198 -37.24 -15.04 -24.60
CA PHE A 198 -35.86 -15.47 -24.82
C PHE A 198 -35.33 -15.09 -26.21
N LYS A 199 -36.19 -15.11 -27.24
CA LYS A 199 -35.82 -14.75 -28.62
C LYS A 199 -35.55 -13.26 -28.77
N ALA A 200 -35.93 -12.46 -27.78
CA ALA A 200 -35.66 -11.03 -27.80
C ALA A 200 -34.19 -10.69 -27.55
N CYS A 201 -33.33 -11.62 -27.13
CA CYS A 201 -31.93 -11.35 -26.78
C CYS A 201 -31.08 -10.67 -27.87
N ILE A 202 -31.52 -10.70 -29.13
CA ILE A 202 -30.87 -10.02 -30.28
C ILE A 202 -31.52 -8.68 -30.66
N LYS A 203 -32.58 -8.25 -29.96
CA LYS A 203 -33.30 -6.99 -30.21
C LYS A 203 -32.66 -5.83 -29.46
N GLY A 204 -32.85 -4.62 -29.97
CA GLY A 204 -32.39 -3.40 -29.27
C GLY A 204 -30.88 -3.21 -29.31
N LEU A 205 -30.24 -3.56 -30.44
CA LEU A 205 -28.79 -3.45 -30.65
C LEU A 205 -28.27 -2.01 -30.54
N GLY A 206 -29.12 -0.99 -30.71
CA GLY A 206 -28.72 0.41 -30.50
C GLY A 206 -28.22 0.70 -29.08
N SER A 207 -28.91 0.21 -28.05
CA SER A 207 -28.45 0.38 -26.67
C SER A 207 -27.21 -0.47 -26.36
N LEU A 208 -27.04 -1.61 -27.04
CA LEU A 208 -25.80 -2.40 -26.95
C LEU A 208 -24.61 -1.61 -27.52
N ALA A 209 -24.77 -1.04 -28.71
CA ALA A 209 -23.74 -0.24 -29.35
C ALA A 209 -23.34 0.96 -28.49
N VAL A 210 -24.32 1.68 -27.92
CA VAL A 210 -24.05 2.79 -26.99
C VAL A 210 -23.30 2.32 -25.74
N ALA A 211 -23.72 1.21 -25.12
CA ALA A 211 -23.02 0.65 -23.96
C ALA A 211 -21.59 0.20 -24.30
N ALA A 212 -21.39 -0.41 -25.48
CA ALA A 212 -20.08 -0.83 -25.96
C ALA A 212 -19.13 0.35 -26.17
N VAL A 213 -19.61 1.43 -26.79
CA VAL A 213 -18.82 2.66 -26.98
C VAL A 213 -18.45 3.28 -25.64
N LEU A 214 -19.38 3.37 -24.69
CA LEU A 214 -19.10 3.92 -23.36
C LEU A 214 -18.12 3.04 -22.58
N ALA A 215 -18.29 1.71 -22.61
CA ALA A 215 -17.41 0.79 -21.93
C ALA A 215 -15.98 0.88 -22.51
N ALA A 216 -15.84 0.89 -23.84
CA ALA A 216 -14.56 1.10 -24.50
C ALA A 216 -13.93 2.46 -24.17
N ALA A 217 -14.73 3.54 -24.11
CA ALA A 217 -14.23 4.86 -23.74
C ALA A 217 -13.70 4.89 -22.30
N VAL A 218 -14.42 4.29 -21.34
CA VAL A 218 -13.95 4.15 -19.96
C VAL A 218 -12.67 3.32 -19.93
N SER A 219 -12.63 2.17 -20.59
CA SER A 219 -11.41 1.36 -20.71
C SER A 219 -10.23 2.17 -21.25
N CYS A 220 -10.42 2.94 -22.32
CA CYS A 220 -9.35 3.73 -22.92
C CYS A 220 -8.84 4.83 -21.98
N ILE A 221 -9.73 5.51 -21.23
CA ILE A 221 -9.34 6.54 -20.27
C ILE A 221 -8.35 5.99 -19.25
N PHE A 222 -8.66 4.82 -18.68
CA PHE A 222 -7.82 4.19 -17.66
C PHE A 222 -6.59 3.51 -18.27
N ILE A 223 -6.74 2.70 -19.32
CA ILE A 223 -5.63 1.93 -19.92
C ILE A 223 -4.57 2.85 -20.53
N PHE A 224 -4.96 4.00 -21.13
CA PHE A 224 -4.01 4.90 -21.79
C PHE A 224 -3.65 6.14 -20.99
N ASP A 225 -4.15 6.24 -19.75
CA ASP A 225 -3.95 7.42 -18.90
C ASP A 225 -4.28 8.75 -19.61
N LEU A 226 -5.46 8.83 -20.25
CA LEU A 226 -5.79 9.97 -21.13
C LEU A 226 -5.84 11.32 -20.40
N PHE A 227 -5.99 11.32 -19.08
CA PHE A 227 -5.98 12.52 -18.24
C PHE A 227 -4.66 12.74 -17.51
N GLY A 228 -3.67 11.86 -17.70
CA GLY A 228 -2.34 12.00 -17.12
C GLY A 228 -2.30 11.77 -15.61
N TYR A 229 -3.15 10.91 -15.05
CA TYR A 229 -3.17 10.55 -13.64
C TYR A 229 -1.79 10.11 -13.14
N ASP A 230 -1.15 9.19 -13.87
CA ASP A 230 0.12 8.56 -13.45
C ASP A 230 1.32 9.49 -13.66
N THR A 231 1.18 10.45 -14.57
CA THR A 231 2.21 11.45 -14.85
C THR A 231 1.95 12.81 -14.21
N CYS A 232 0.92 12.90 -13.36
CA CYS A 232 0.54 14.12 -12.67
C CYS A 232 1.50 14.40 -11.51
N ILE A 233 2.41 15.35 -11.70
CA ILE A 233 3.30 15.88 -10.68
C ILE A 233 2.88 17.33 -10.41
N PRO A 234 2.49 17.69 -9.18
CA PRO A 234 2.12 19.06 -8.86
C PRO A 234 3.27 20.06 -9.06
N GLU A 235 2.94 21.26 -9.55
CA GLU A 235 3.87 22.39 -9.56
C GLU A 235 4.29 22.76 -8.12
N PRO A 236 5.58 23.00 -7.84
CA PRO A 236 6.07 23.30 -6.49
C PRO A 236 5.29 24.40 -5.76
N GLU A 237 4.88 25.45 -6.48
CA GLU A 237 4.16 26.61 -5.92
C GLU A 237 2.74 26.27 -5.47
N LYS A 238 2.19 25.13 -5.91
CA LYS A 238 0.86 24.64 -5.52
C LYS A 238 0.92 23.66 -4.35
N VAL A 239 2.13 23.29 -3.90
CA VAL A 239 2.37 22.35 -2.81
C VAL A 239 2.66 23.12 -1.53
N SER A 240 1.90 22.84 -0.46
CA SER A 240 2.15 23.42 0.87
C SER A 240 3.23 22.64 1.62
N SER A 241 3.26 21.33 1.46
CA SER A 241 4.33 20.46 1.94
C SER A 241 4.26 19.10 1.24
N ALA A 242 5.32 18.31 1.33
CA ALA A 242 5.30 16.93 0.84
C ALA A 242 6.00 15.96 1.79
N GLY A 243 5.57 14.70 1.75
CA GLY A 243 6.27 13.58 2.37
C GLY A 243 6.79 12.60 1.33
N PHE A 244 7.85 11.88 1.70
CA PHE A 244 8.53 10.90 0.86
C PHE A 244 8.89 9.65 1.66
N ALA A 245 8.77 8.48 1.03
CA ALA A 245 9.25 7.21 1.54
C ALA A 245 9.79 6.35 0.38
N SER A 246 10.69 5.42 0.66
CA SER A 246 11.28 4.54 -0.35
C SER A 246 11.33 3.10 0.16
N GLU A 247 11.13 2.14 -0.74
CA GLU A 247 11.39 0.72 -0.51
C GLU A 247 12.84 0.32 -0.80
N GLY A 248 13.62 1.22 -1.40
CA GLY A 248 15.04 0.99 -1.65
C GLY A 248 15.93 1.56 -0.54
N ILE A 249 15.41 2.49 0.26
CA ILE A 249 16.17 3.25 1.25
C ILE A 249 15.36 3.35 2.54
N HIS A 250 15.99 3.02 3.66
CA HIS A 250 15.34 2.83 4.95
C HIS A 250 14.21 1.78 4.93
N SER A 251 14.32 0.77 4.07
CA SER A 251 13.28 -0.25 3.86
C SER A 251 13.11 -1.21 5.03
N ARG A 252 14.20 -1.51 5.74
CA ARG A 252 14.20 -2.31 6.98
C ARG A 252 14.28 -1.46 8.25
N LEU A 253 14.17 -0.14 8.11
CA LEU A 253 14.14 0.75 9.27
C LEU A 253 12.75 0.70 9.90
N GLU A 254 12.59 -0.20 10.87
CA GLU A 254 11.36 -0.42 11.59
C GLU A 254 11.26 0.46 12.84
N TYR A 255 10.02 0.77 13.24
CA TYR A 255 9.68 1.32 14.53
C TYR A 255 8.19 1.15 14.79
N ASN A 256 7.81 1.06 16.06
CA ASN A 256 6.43 0.75 16.41
C ASN A 256 5.57 2.02 16.49
N THR A 257 4.85 2.32 15.41
CA THR A 257 3.96 3.48 15.30
C THR A 257 2.79 3.46 16.28
N ALA A 258 2.39 2.29 16.81
CA ALA A 258 1.39 2.17 17.86
C ALA A 258 1.85 2.78 19.19
N VAL A 259 3.13 2.55 19.50
CA VAL A 259 3.77 3.03 20.73
C VAL A 259 4.09 4.50 20.60
N ILE A 260 4.56 4.94 19.42
CA ILE A 260 4.90 6.33 19.14
C ILE A 260 3.66 7.23 19.09
N GLU A 261 2.56 6.74 18.51
CA GLU A 261 1.29 7.47 18.41
C GLU A 261 0.13 6.60 18.91
N PRO A 262 -0.12 6.55 20.23
CA PRO A 262 -1.22 5.77 20.79
C PRO A 262 -2.56 6.15 20.18
N GLY A 263 -3.26 5.18 19.58
CA GLY A 263 -4.51 5.40 18.84
C GLY A 263 -4.34 5.46 17.32
N SER A 264 -3.13 5.24 16.79
CA SER A 264 -2.85 5.05 15.37
C SER A 264 -3.34 3.71 14.79
N PHE A 265 -4.14 2.93 15.52
CA PHE A 265 -4.69 1.66 15.04
C PHE A 265 -5.91 1.88 14.15
N ASN A 266 -5.89 1.31 12.94
CA ASN A 266 -7.07 1.17 12.10
C ASN A 266 -7.45 -0.31 11.97
N ALA A 267 -8.67 -0.67 12.35
CA ALA A 267 -9.15 -2.06 12.33
C ALA A 267 -9.12 -2.73 10.93
N ASP A 268 -9.17 -1.95 9.85
CA ASP A 268 -9.17 -2.46 8.47
C ASP A 268 -7.74 -2.62 7.90
N TYR A 269 -6.75 -1.90 8.44
CA TYR A 269 -5.40 -1.78 7.86
C TYR A 269 -4.25 -2.04 8.83
N GLY A 270 -4.53 -2.28 10.11
CA GLY A 270 -3.53 -2.47 11.14
C GLY A 270 -2.87 -1.15 11.58
N TRP A 271 -1.60 -1.23 11.96
CA TRP A 271 -0.80 -0.08 12.40
C TRP A 271 -0.29 0.73 11.20
N ILE A 272 -0.03 2.02 11.41
CA ILE A 272 0.63 2.87 10.41
C ILE A 272 1.98 2.22 10.06
N SER A 273 2.22 1.91 8.79
CA SER A 273 3.54 1.43 8.36
C SER A 273 4.61 2.53 8.56
N PRO A 274 5.88 2.20 8.80
CA PRO A 274 6.94 3.22 8.84
C PRO A 274 6.95 4.11 7.59
N ALA A 275 6.69 3.55 6.41
CA ALA A 275 6.58 4.30 5.16
C ALA A 275 5.43 5.31 5.19
N ASP A 276 4.23 4.90 5.60
CA ASP A 276 3.09 5.81 5.74
C ASP A 276 3.31 6.87 6.82
N TYR A 277 3.96 6.49 7.92
CA TYR A 277 4.34 7.44 8.98
C TYR A 277 5.23 8.55 8.41
N ARG A 278 6.26 8.18 7.63
CA ARG A 278 7.14 9.13 6.95
C ARG A 278 6.35 10.03 5.99
N LEU A 279 5.48 9.45 5.16
CA LEU A 279 4.63 10.22 4.25
C LEU A 279 3.73 11.21 5.00
N GLU A 280 3.24 10.85 6.17
CA GLU A 280 2.31 11.66 6.95
C GLU A 280 2.98 12.74 7.81
N LYS A 281 4.18 12.47 8.33
CA LYS A 281 4.89 13.40 9.23
C LYS A 281 5.94 14.27 8.55
N MET A 282 6.43 13.83 7.39
CA MET A 282 7.40 14.62 6.63
C MET A 282 6.72 15.84 5.99
N GLU A 283 7.33 17.00 6.21
CA GLU A 283 6.87 18.30 5.71
C GLU A 283 7.93 19.02 4.87
N LEU A 284 8.44 18.38 3.82
CA LEU A 284 9.35 19.01 2.84
C LEU A 284 8.69 20.25 2.23
N LYS A 285 9.45 21.34 2.05
CA LYS A 285 8.94 22.65 1.58
C LYS A 285 9.93 23.33 0.65
N GLY A 286 9.44 24.28 -0.14
CA GLY A 286 10.30 25.14 -0.97
C GLY A 286 11.17 24.33 -1.94
N GLY A 287 12.50 24.53 -1.89
CA GLY A 287 13.47 23.87 -2.76
C GLY A 287 13.47 22.34 -2.65
N ASP A 288 13.06 21.78 -1.50
CA ASP A 288 12.96 20.32 -1.33
C ASP A 288 11.86 19.72 -2.21
N ILE A 289 10.81 20.48 -2.50
CA ILE A 289 9.75 20.06 -3.43
C ILE A 289 10.28 19.99 -4.86
N GLU A 290 11.17 20.90 -5.25
CA GLU A 290 11.81 20.86 -6.56
C GLU A 290 12.71 19.63 -6.69
N THR A 291 13.48 19.33 -5.65
CA THR A 291 14.31 18.12 -5.55
C THR A 291 13.47 16.84 -5.61
N LEU A 292 12.39 16.77 -4.83
CA LEU A 292 11.44 15.66 -4.84
C LEU A 292 10.79 15.46 -6.21
N ASN A 293 10.48 16.57 -6.91
CA ASN A 293 9.93 16.52 -8.25
C ASN A 293 10.91 15.96 -9.29
N VAL A 294 12.23 16.03 -9.09
CA VAL A 294 13.22 15.34 -9.94
C VAL A 294 13.01 13.83 -9.86
N ILE A 295 12.93 13.30 -8.63
CA ILE A 295 12.68 11.87 -8.39
C ILE A 295 11.33 11.44 -8.98
N ALA A 296 10.26 12.19 -8.69
CA ALA A 296 8.93 11.88 -9.21
C ALA A 296 8.86 11.89 -10.75
N LYS A 297 9.61 12.77 -11.43
CA LYS A 297 9.64 12.84 -12.89
C LYS A 297 10.23 11.60 -13.52
N GLN A 298 11.34 11.07 -12.99
CA GLN A 298 11.96 9.85 -13.52
C GLN A 298 10.96 8.68 -13.49
N GLY A 299 10.31 8.46 -12.34
CA GLY A 299 9.29 7.41 -12.22
C GLY A 299 8.07 7.64 -13.10
N ALA A 300 7.58 8.89 -13.22
CA ALA A 300 6.48 9.23 -14.12
C ALA A 300 6.83 8.96 -15.60
N GLU A 301 8.05 9.24 -16.03
CA GLU A 301 8.52 8.96 -17.38
C GLU A 301 8.68 7.47 -17.65
N TRP A 302 9.27 6.73 -16.69
CA TRP A 302 9.34 5.27 -16.76
C TRP A 302 7.96 4.65 -16.92
N MET A 303 6.99 5.08 -16.11
CA MET A 303 5.62 4.57 -16.18
C MET A 303 4.96 4.91 -17.51
N ARG A 304 5.15 6.11 -18.05
CA ARG A 304 4.62 6.49 -19.36
C ARG A 304 5.16 5.55 -20.46
N ASN A 305 6.44 5.24 -20.41
CA ASN A 305 7.12 4.44 -21.43
C ASN A 305 6.81 2.95 -21.31
N ASN A 306 6.61 2.44 -20.09
CA ASN A 306 6.41 1.01 -19.80
C ASN A 306 4.94 0.64 -19.49
N ARG A 307 4.02 1.59 -19.46
CA ARG A 307 2.61 1.42 -19.06
C ARG A 307 1.95 0.16 -19.61
N LEU A 308 1.92 0.01 -20.93
CA LEU A 308 1.18 -1.09 -21.56
C LEU A 308 1.86 -2.44 -21.31
N LYS A 309 3.19 -2.45 -21.20
CA LYS A 309 3.95 -3.64 -20.79
C LYS A 309 3.58 -3.99 -19.35
N ARG A 310 3.58 -3.03 -18.44
CA ARG A 310 3.22 -3.27 -17.03
C ARG A 310 1.77 -3.75 -16.85
N ILE A 311 0.84 -3.22 -17.65
CA ILE A 311 -0.57 -3.64 -17.59
C ILE A 311 -0.73 -5.03 -18.23
N PHE A 312 -0.13 -5.29 -19.40
CA PHE A 312 -0.45 -6.47 -20.23
C PHE A 312 0.64 -7.54 -20.33
N GLY A 313 1.78 -7.38 -19.67
CA GLY A 313 2.96 -8.26 -19.73
C GLY A 313 2.78 -9.59 -18.98
N GLY A 314 1.74 -9.72 -18.15
CA GLY A 314 1.59 -10.89 -17.27
C GLY A 314 2.49 -10.80 -16.04
N GLN A 315 2.29 -11.71 -15.08
CA GLN A 315 3.07 -11.71 -13.83
C GLN A 315 4.55 -12.06 -14.02
N SER A 316 4.91 -12.87 -15.03
CA SER A 316 6.30 -13.27 -15.32
C SER A 316 7.18 -12.13 -15.82
N ASP A 317 6.60 -11.14 -16.50
CA ASP A 317 7.37 -10.01 -17.04
C ASP A 317 7.69 -8.96 -15.96
N THR A 318 6.98 -8.99 -14.82
CA THR A 318 7.28 -8.17 -13.63
C THR A 318 8.56 -8.64 -12.92
N GLU A 319 8.85 -9.94 -12.93
CA GLU A 319 10.12 -10.49 -12.40
C GLU A 319 11.29 -10.17 -13.34
N ALA A 320 11.04 -10.17 -14.67
CA ALA A 320 12.03 -9.73 -15.66
C ALA A 320 12.25 -8.20 -15.71
N GLU A 321 11.50 -7.40 -14.93
CA GLU A 321 11.73 -5.96 -14.76
C GLU A 321 12.80 -5.66 -13.70
N GLU A 322 13.22 -6.66 -12.90
CA GLU A 322 14.43 -6.59 -12.05
C GLU A 322 15.74 -6.80 -12.85
N SER A 323 15.68 -7.36 -14.07
CA SER A 323 16.85 -7.80 -14.85
C SER A 323 17.05 -7.09 -16.21
N GLY A 324 16.33 -6.00 -16.48
CA GLY A 324 16.49 -5.22 -17.72
C GLY A 324 17.80 -4.41 -17.76
N GLU A 325 18.26 -4.03 -18.97
CA GLU A 325 19.46 -3.20 -19.28
C GLU A 325 19.48 -1.78 -18.63
N GLY A 326 18.64 -1.51 -17.64
CA GLY A 326 18.48 -0.23 -16.95
C GLY A 326 18.70 -0.26 -15.43
N GLY A 327 19.00 -1.41 -14.81
CA GLY A 327 19.19 -1.53 -13.35
C GLY A 327 17.89 -1.75 -12.57
N LYS A 328 18.03 -2.12 -11.29
CA LYS A 328 16.90 -2.45 -10.40
C LYS A 328 16.10 -1.20 -10.04
N TYR A 329 14.77 -1.31 -10.15
CA TYR A 329 13.85 -0.24 -9.76
C TYR A 329 13.27 -0.53 -8.37
N PHE A 330 13.25 0.48 -7.51
CA PHE A 330 12.59 0.41 -6.21
C PHE A 330 11.40 1.36 -6.18
N TYR A 331 10.27 0.91 -5.64
CA TYR A 331 9.12 1.79 -5.48
C TYR A 331 9.40 2.84 -4.40
N SER A 332 9.03 4.07 -4.72
CA SER A 332 9.12 5.22 -3.84
C SER A 332 7.79 5.95 -3.83
N TYR A 333 7.39 6.36 -2.64
CA TYR A 333 6.09 6.93 -2.36
C TYR A 333 6.22 8.43 -2.13
N VAL A 334 5.26 9.17 -2.67
CA VAL A 334 5.18 10.63 -2.49
C VAL A 334 3.78 11.02 -2.05
N HIS A 335 3.72 11.90 -1.07
CA HIS A 335 2.49 12.52 -0.60
C HIS A 335 2.61 14.04 -0.74
N TYR A 336 1.96 14.62 -1.76
CA TYR A 336 1.87 16.07 -1.90
C TYR A 336 0.61 16.60 -1.20
N ARG A 337 0.81 17.50 -0.24
CA ARG A 337 -0.27 18.29 0.36
C ARG A 337 -0.38 19.58 -0.43
N LEU A 338 -1.49 19.77 -1.13
CA LEU A 338 -1.69 20.95 -1.97
C LEU A 338 -2.20 22.13 -1.14
N ALA A 339 -1.83 23.34 -1.53
CA ALA A 339 -2.26 24.58 -0.88
C ALA A 339 -3.79 24.78 -0.84
N ASN A 340 -4.54 24.04 -1.67
CA ASN A 340 -6.00 24.05 -1.67
C ASN A 340 -6.65 22.99 -0.75
N GLY A 341 -5.85 22.29 0.07
CA GLY A 341 -6.31 21.30 1.03
C GLY A 341 -6.63 19.93 0.43
N ARG A 342 -6.13 19.62 -0.78
CA ARG A 342 -6.21 18.29 -1.36
C ARG A 342 -4.89 17.56 -1.23
N ASP A 343 -4.96 16.26 -1.02
CA ASP A 343 -3.80 15.38 -0.97
C ASP A 343 -3.65 14.58 -2.29
N VAL A 344 -2.39 14.38 -2.68
CA VAL A 344 -2.02 13.61 -3.87
C VAL A 344 -0.96 12.59 -3.48
N TYR A 345 -1.36 11.33 -3.44
CA TYR A 345 -0.48 10.19 -3.17
C TYR A 345 -0.04 9.52 -4.48
N ARG A 346 1.24 9.15 -4.58
CA ARG A 346 1.81 8.49 -5.75
C ARG A 346 2.83 7.44 -5.34
N SER A 347 2.87 6.34 -6.08
CA SER A 347 3.95 5.36 -6.07
C SER A 347 4.69 5.40 -7.39
N TYR A 348 6.01 5.55 -7.34
CA TYR A 348 6.88 5.70 -8.50
C TYR A 348 8.00 4.65 -8.45
N PRO A 349 8.19 3.85 -9.52
CA PRO A 349 9.39 3.03 -9.63
C PRO A 349 10.58 3.96 -9.95
N ILE A 350 11.60 3.92 -9.12
CA ILE A 350 12.79 4.79 -9.21
C ILE A 350 14.02 3.93 -9.44
N ASN A 351 14.86 4.34 -10.40
CA ASN A 351 16.18 3.77 -10.59
C ASN A 351 17.19 4.61 -9.82
N TYR A 352 17.74 4.02 -8.76
CA TYR A 352 18.69 4.66 -7.87
C TYR A 352 20.13 4.64 -8.40
N LYS A 353 20.41 4.02 -9.56
CA LYS A 353 21.73 4.11 -10.23
C LYS A 353 21.93 5.41 -11.02
N ASP A 354 20.87 6.19 -11.22
CA ASP A 354 20.95 7.45 -11.94
C ASP A 354 21.59 8.54 -11.06
N ASP A 355 22.71 9.11 -11.52
CA ASP A 355 23.47 10.15 -10.81
C ASP A 355 22.59 11.35 -10.41
N GLU A 356 21.61 11.74 -11.24
CA GLU A 356 20.70 12.85 -10.92
C GLU A 356 19.77 12.49 -9.76
N ILE A 357 19.35 11.22 -9.68
CA ILE A 357 18.54 10.71 -8.57
C ILE A 357 19.35 10.59 -7.29
N LEU A 358 20.57 10.09 -7.37
CA LEU A 358 21.48 10.04 -6.22
C LEU A 358 21.74 11.44 -5.66
N GLU A 359 22.02 12.42 -6.52
CA GLU A 359 22.22 13.82 -6.10
C GLU A 359 20.94 14.41 -5.49
N ALA A 360 19.77 14.14 -6.07
CA ALA A 360 18.49 14.58 -5.54
C ALA A 360 18.23 13.96 -4.15
N PHE A 361 18.50 12.67 -3.97
CA PHE A 361 18.34 12.04 -2.66
C PHE A 361 19.34 12.60 -1.65
N ALA A 362 20.61 12.77 -2.01
CA ALA A 362 21.60 13.36 -1.10
C ALA A 362 21.16 14.73 -0.56
N LYS A 363 20.53 15.56 -1.43
CA LYS A 363 19.91 16.83 -1.03
C LYS A 363 18.71 16.65 -0.10
N LEU A 364 17.83 15.69 -0.38
CA LEU A 364 16.68 15.40 0.50
C LEU A 364 17.14 14.88 1.86
N TYR A 365 18.11 13.96 1.90
CA TYR A 365 18.63 13.41 3.15
C TYR A 365 19.31 14.47 4.03
N ALA A 366 19.94 15.47 3.41
CA ALA A 366 20.52 16.61 4.13
C ALA A 366 19.45 17.54 4.74
N ALA A 367 18.19 17.48 4.27
CA ALA A 367 17.12 18.27 4.84
C ALA A 367 16.77 17.76 6.25
N LYS A 368 16.64 18.69 7.20
CA LYS A 368 16.37 18.37 8.59
C LYS A 368 15.01 17.66 8.73
N GLU A 369 14.02 18.16 8.01
CA GLU A 369 12.64 17.67 7.97
C GLU A 369 12.57 16.23 7.43
N TYR A 370 13.50 15.85 6.57
CA TYR A 370 13.62 14.47 6.09
C TYR A 370 14.06 13.55 7.23
N LYS A 371 15.17 13.88 7.90
CA LYS A 371 15.73 13.06 8.98
C LYS A 371 14.77 12.93 10.16
N GLU A 372 14.13 14.02 10.57
CA GLU A 372 13.18 14.02 11.68
C GLU A 372 11.95 13.14 11.41
N ALA A 373 11.54 12.99 10.14
CA ALA A 373 10.43 12.11 9.77
C ALA A 373 10.84 10.63 9.59
N VAL A 374 12.07 10.38 9.14
CA VAL A 374 12.64 9.01 9.00
C VAL A 374 13.03 8.42 10.34
N TYR A 375 13.59 9.24 11.24
CA TYR A 375 14.07 8.87 12.57
C TYR A 375 13.26 9.61 13.64
N PRO A 376 12.02 9.17 13.92
CA PRO A 376 11.12 9.85 14.86
C PRO A 376 11.71 10.00 16.28
N GLU A 377 12.67 9.17 16.68
CA GLU A 377 13.39 9.28 17.95
C GLU A 377 14.21 10.58 18.11
N LEU A 378 14.53 11.27 17.00
CA LEU A 378 15.19 12.57 17.00
C LEU A 378 14.30 13.68 17.59
N LEU A 379 12.98 13.50 17.53
CA LEU A 379 11.99 14.48 17.98
C LEU A 379 11.48 14.22 19.40
N ARG A 380 11.91 13.12 20.03
CA ARG A 380 11.40 12.67 21.32
C ARG A 380 12.25 13.16 22.47
N ASP A 381 11.59 13.55 23.55
CA ASP A 381 12.28 13.81 24.79
C ASP A 381 12.88 12.50 25.33
N ASN A 382 13.95 12.62 26.12
CA ASN A 382 14.65 11.44 26.60
C ASN A 382 13.73 10.50 27.36
N ASP A 383 12.74 10.98 28.11
CA ASP A 383 11.78 10.18 28.90
C ASP A 383 10.68 9.50 28.07
N GLU A 384 10.48 9.90 26.81
CA GLU A 384 9.56 9.25 25.87
C GLU A 384 10.18 8.03 25.18
N ILE A 385 11.51 7.87 25.25
CA ILE A 385 12.21 6.68 24.77
C ILE A 385 12.07 5.56 25.81
N GLY A 386 11.90 4.31 25.40
CA GLY A 386 11.94 3.14 26.26
C GLY A 386 13.29 2.89 26.94
N GLU A 387 13.43 1.77 27.64
CA GLU A 387 14.72 1.30 28.15
C GLU A 387 15.67 1.01 26.99
N LEU A 388 16.92 1.45 27.08
CA LEU A 388 17.90 1.21 26.03
C LEU A 388 18.63 -0.11 26.20
N CYS A 389 18.55 -0.93 25.16
CA CYS A 389 19.34 -2.14 24.97
C CYS A 389 20.23 -2.01 23.74
N TYR A 390 21.44 -2.55 23.77
CA TYR A 390 22.26 -2.75 22.59
C TYR A 390 22.10 -4.18 22.08
N ASN A 391 21.99 -4.34 20.76
CA ASN A 391 21.97 -5.64 20.10
C ASN A 391 22.74 -5.56 18.78
N ASN A 392 23.42 -6.66 18.42
CA ASN A 392 23.91 -6.91 17.07
C ASN A 392 23.83 -8.42 16.79
N VAL A 393 24.38 -8.85 15.66
CA VAL A 393 24.25 -10.23 15.19
C VAL A 393 24.96 -11.25 16.11
N SER A 394 26.02 -10.86 16.82
CA SER A 394 26.81 -11.75 17.71
C SER A 394 26.57 -11.55 19.20
N THR A 395 26.05 -10.40 19.62
CA THR A 395 25.96 -10.08 21.03
C THR A 395 24.64 -10.57 21.63
N ARG A 396 24.71 -11.11 22.86
CA ARG A 396 23.52 -11.12 23.73
C ARG A 396 23.09 -9.69 23.90
N GLU A 397 21.81 -9.44 23.70
CA GLU A 397 21.24 -8.14 24.01
C GLU A 397 21.67 -7.69 25.41
N ARG A 398 22.09 -6.42 25.52
CA ARG A 398 22.65 -5.85 26.73
C ARG A 398 21.99 -4.53 27.07
N THR A 399 21.44 -4.40 28.27
CA THR A 399 20.94 -3.12 28.77
C THR A 399 22.08 -2.10 28.88
N VAL A 400 21.90 -0.94 28.26
CA VAL A 400 22.86 0.18 28.22
C VAL A 400 22.25 1.49 28.78
N ASP A 401 21.07 1.40 29.38
CA ASP A 401 20.32 2.51 29.98
C ASP A 401 21.07 3.35 31.06
N PRO A 402 22.08 2.86 31.82
CA PRO A 402 22.78 3.69 32.81
C PRO A 402 23.41 4.98 32.26
N GLU A 403 23.77 5.02 30.97
CA GLU A 403 24.33 6.21 30.29
C GLU A 403 23.37 6.75 29.21
N ARG A 404 22.06 6.49 29.35
CA ARG A 404 20.99 6.83 28.39
C ARG A 404 21.10 8.24 27.83
N GLU A 405 21.25 9.25 28.70
CA GLU A 405 21.29 10.65 28.27
C GLU A 405 22.52 10.92 27.38
N ARG A 406 23.71 10.44 27.78
CA ARG A 406 24.94 10.56 26.98
C ARG A 406 24.85 9.78 25.67
N LEU A 407 24.27 8.58 25.68
CA LEU A 407 24.09 7.77 24.48
C LEU A 407 23.13 8.41 23.48
N LEU A 408 21.95 8.85 23.92
CA LEU A 408 20.97 9.49 23.05
C LEU A 408 21.47 10.84 22.52
N GLU A 409 22.19 11.62 23.34
CA GLU A 409 22.79 12.88 22.88
C GLU A 409 23.84 12.64 21.79
N ALA A 410 24.78 11.73 22.03
CA ALA A 410 25.81 11.37 21.06
C ALA A 410 25.21 10.80 19.76
N TYR A 411 24.28 9.85 19.88
CA TYR A 411 23.60 9.23 18.75
C TYR A 411 22.86 10.27 17.90
N ARG A 412 22.07 11.15 18.53
CA ARG A 412 21.33 12.20 17.81
C ARG A 412 22.27 13.18 17.11
N GLU A 413 23.32 13.62 17.79
CA GLU A 413 24.33 14.52 17.20
C GLU A 413 24.95 13.89 15.94
N GLU A 414 25.39 12.63 16.04
CA GLU A 414 26.03 11.91 14.95
C GLU A 414 25.05 11.55 13.82
N LEU A 415 23.80 11.21 14.13
CA LEU A 415 22.76 10.93 13.15
C LEU A 415 22.37 12.20 12.36
N TYR A 416 22.30 13.36 13.01
CA TYR A 416 22.14 14.64 12.30
C TYR A 416 23.34 14.97 11.40
N ALA A 417 24.55 14.59 11.80
CA ALA A 417 25.77 14.80 11.02
C ALA A 417 26.00 13.76 9.91
N THR A 418 25.37 12.59 10.01
CA THR A 418 25.46 11.50 9.02
C THR A 418 25.09 12.05 7.64
N ASP A 419 25.93 11.83 6.64
CA ASP A 419 25.63 12.24 5.27
C ASP A 419 25.21 11.05 4.42
N TRP A 420 24.90 11.34 3.17
CA TRP A 420 24.47 10.33 2.22
C TRP A 420 25.57 9.32 1.88
N GLU A 421 26.83 9.76 1.77
CA GLU A 421 27.96 8.87 1.49
C GLU A 421 28.12 7.84 2.61
N THR A 422 27.89 8.24 3.87
CA THR A 422 27.87 7.29 5.00
C THR A 422 26.85 6.17 4.79
N LEU A 423 25.62 6.48 4.36
CA LEU A 423 24.59 5.47 4.14
C LEU A 423 24.89 4.54 2.95
N LYS A 424 25.72 5.00 2.01
CA LYS A 424 26.12 4.27 0.82
C LYS A 424 27.32 3.36 1.09
N ASP A 425 28.32 3.87 1.80
CA ASP A 425 29.62 3.22 1.95
C ASP A 425 29.74 2.39 3.24
N GLU A 426 28.86 2.62 4.22
CA GLU A 426 28.91 1.94 5.52
C GLU A 426 27.68 1.07 5.79
N TYR A 427 27.91 -0.12 6.36
CA TYR A 427 26.85 -0.94 6.96
C TYR A 427 26.80 -0.73 8.48
N PRO A 428 25.62 -0.80 9.10
CA PRO A 428 25.50 -0.80 10.56
C PRO A 428 26.37 -1.87 11.25
N LEU A 429 26.90 -1.54 12.42
CA LEU A 429 27.63 -2.46 13.30
C LEU A 429 26.71 -3.16 14.32
N GLY A 430 25.55 -2.55 14.56
CA GLY A 430 24.61 -2.91 15.61
C GLY A 430 23.49 -1.88 15.72
N GLN A 431 22.66 -2.01 16.75
CA GLN A 431 21.56 -1.09 17.00
C GLN A 431 21.31 -0.89 18.49
N LEU A 432 20.88 0.31 18.86
CA LEU A 432 20.17 0.54 20.12
C LEU A 432 18.69 0.23 19.91
N ILE A 433 18.14 -0.61 20.76
CA ILE A 433 16.72 -0.95 20.80
C ILE A 433 16.09 -0.22 21.98
N SER A 434 15.07 0.58 21.69
CA SER A 434 14.23 1.20 22.71
C SER A 434 13.10 0.23 23.10
N ARG A 435 13.02 -0.18 24.36
CA ARG A 435 12.03 -1.16 24.84
C ARG A 435 11.00 -0.56 25.77
N VAL A 436 9.73 -0.87 25.50
CA VAL A 436 8.62 -0.43 26.33
C VAL A 436 8.06 -1.61 27.13
N TYR A 437 7.80 -1.35 28.40
CA TYR A 437 7.25 -2.30 29.35
C TYR A 437 5.92 -1.78 29.90
N ASP A 438 5.03 -2.68 30.29
CA ASP A 438 3.79 -2.31 30.96
C ASP A 438 4.02 -1.92 32.43
N ALA A 439 2.95 -1.51 33.11
CA ALA A 439 3.00 -1.11 34.52
C ALA A 439 3.44 -2.25 35.47
N GLU A 440 3.35 -3.50 35.03
CA GLU A 440 3.81 -4.68 35.78
C GLU A 440 5.25 -5.09 35.41
N GLY A 441 5.92 -4.32 34.54
CA GLY A 441 7.30 -4.56 34.10
C GLY A 441 7.42 -5.68 33.07
N ARG A 442 6.33 -6.06 32.40
CA ARG A 442 6.38 -7.06 31.32
C ARG A 442 6.71 -6.37 30.01
N PHE A 443 7.61 -6.97 29.24
CA PHE A 443 7.96 -6.48 27.91
C PHE A 443 6.70 -6.40 27.05
N MET A 444 6.44 -5.23 26.48
CA MET A 444 5.35 -5.02 25.54
C MET A 444 5.87 -5.12 24.12
N ASP A 445 6.78 -4.22 23.75
CA ASP A 445 7.25 -4.10 22.38
C ASP A 445 8.55 -3.29 22.28
N ASN A 446 9.22 -3.42 21.13
CA ASN A 446 10.33 -2.55 20.75
C ASN A 446 9.76 -1.30 20.08
N GLN A 447 10.07 -0.13 20.62
CA GLN A 447 9.61 1.16 20.13
C GLN A 447 10.42 1.66 18.94
N PHE A 448 11.76 1.64 19.04
CA PHE A 448 12.68 2.14 18.01
C PHE A 448 13.85 1.17 17.82
N TYR A 449 14.36 1.11 16.60
CA TYR A 449 15.59 0.43 16.20
C TYR A 449 16.57 1.47 15.63
N MET A 450 17.55 1.85 16.45
CA MET A 450 18.48 2.95 16.20
C MET A 450 19.83 2.39 15.74
N TYR A 451 20.04 2.31 14.43
CA TYR A 451 21.23 1.72 13.82
C TYR A 451 22.49 2.56 14.05
N ILE A 452 23.58 1.89 14.42
CA ILE A 452 24.87 2.52 14.70
C ILE A 452 25.83 2.21 13.55
N TYR A 453 26.32 3.26 12.89
CA TYR A 453 27.29 3.16 11.80
C TYR A 453 28.74 3.32 12.30
N PRO A 454 29.75 2.75 11.60
CA PRO A 454 31.17 2.90 11.90
C PRO A 454 31.62 4.35 12.16
N SER A 455 31.07 5.30 11.41
CA SER A 455 31.32 6.74 11.55
C SER A 455 30.81 7.36 12.87
N MET A 456 29.92 6.69 13.61
CA MET A 456 29.35 7.15 14.89
C MET A 456 30.31 6.90 16.08
N THR A 457 31.52 7.45 15.97
CA THR A 457 32.65 7.18 16.87
C THR A 457 32.39 7.55 18.34
N LYS A 458 31.61 8.59 18.62
CA LYS A 458 31.26 8.98 20.01
C LYS A 458 30.32 7.95 20.62
N THR A 459 29.27 7.57 19.88
CA THR A 459 28.30 6.55 20.31
C THR A 459 28.99 5.21 20.57
N ILE A 460 29.85 4.77 19.64
CA ILE A 460 30.67 3.55 19.79
C ILE A 460 31.58 3.65 21.02
N GLY A 461 32.22 4.80 21.26
CA GLY A 461 33.07 5.03 22.43
C GLY A 461 32.33 4.83 23.75
N ILE A 462 31.13 5.37 23.88
CA ILE A 462 30.30 5.21 25.09
C ILE A 462 29.88 3.75 25.28
N LEU A 463 29.52 3.05 24.21
CA LEU A 463 29.19 1.62 24.28
C LEU A 463 30.40 0.78 24.77
N LYS A 464 31.61 1.11 24.34
CA LYS A 464 32.85 0.48 24.83
C LYS A 464 33.11 0.76 26.31
N GLU A 465 32.80 1.97 26.81
CA GLU A 465 32.83 2.27 28.24
C GLU A 465 31.86 1.39 29.06
N LEU A 466 30.71 1.04 28.47
CA LEU A 466 29.72 0.12 29.03
C LEU A 466 30.07 -1.37 28.82
N GLY A 467 31.25 -1.65 28.28
CA GLY A 467 31.78 -2.99 28.04
C GLY A 467 31.11 -3.75 26.90
N VAL A 468 30.37 -3.06 26.03
CA VAL A 468 29.88 -3.58 24.75
C VAL A 468 30.98 -3.37 23.71
N ASP A 469 31.16 -4.31 22.78
CA ASP A 469 32.11 -4.15 21.67
C ASP A 469 31.36 -4.10 20.34
N PRO A 470 31.00 -2.90 19.83
CA PRO A 470 30.28 -2.76 18.57
C PRO A 470 31.08 -3.21 17.34
N ASP A 471 32.42 -3.17 17.41
CA ASP A 471 33.27 -3.55 16.27
C ASP A 471 33.17 -5.06 15.97
N MET A 472 32.75 -5.86 16.96
CA MET A 472 32.51 -7.29 16.82
C MET A 472 31.09 -7.52 16.31
N VAL A 473 30.87 -7.38 14.99
CA VAL A 473 29.54 -7.60 14.38
C VAL A 473 29.14 -9.07 14.43
N TYR A 474 30.04 -9.97 14.02
CA TYR A 474 29.87 -11.43 14.09
C TYR A 474 31.13 -12.11 14.65
N ASP A 475 30.95 -13.28 15.27
CA ASP A 475 32.05 -14.16 15.69
C ASP A 475 32.10 -15.39 14.78
N SER A 476 33.00 -15.37 13.78
CA SER A 476 33.16 -16.50 12.86
C SER A 476 33.64 -17.77 13.58
N GLY A 477 34.25 -17.66 14.76
CA GLY A 477 34.67 -18.80 15.57
C GLY A 477 33.51 -19.57 16.21
N ASN A 478 32.32 -18.95 16.30
CA ASN A 478 31.11 -19.59 16.83
C ASN A 478 30.20 -20.13 15.73
N ILE A 479 30.57 -19.99 14.46
CA ILE A 479 29.84 -20.55 13.31
C ILE A 479 30.31 -22.00 13.11
N GLY A 480 29.38 -22.94 13.15
CA GLY A 480 29.67 -24.36 12.97
C GLY A 480 29.58 -24.83 11.53
N HIS A 481 28.78 -24.13 10.72
CA HIS A 481 28.50 -24.47 9.34
C HIS A 481 27.91 -23.26 8.60
N ILE A 482 28.17 -23.15 7.29
CA ILE A 482 27.54 -22.18 6.40
C ILE A 482 26.96 -22.90 5.18
N ASP A 483 25.71 -22.59 4.83
CA ASP A 483 25.15 -22.92 3.53
C ASP A 483 25.16 -21.68 2.64
N VAL A 484 25.71 -21.80 1.44
CA VAL A 484 25.68 -20.77 0.40
C VAL A 484 24.76 -21.25 -0.72
N TYR A 485 23.75 -20.44 -1.02
CA TYR A 485 22.79 -20.66 -2.10
C TYR A 485 23.09 -19.69 -3.23
N HIS A 486 23.10 -20.19 -4.47
CA HIS A 486 23.17 -19.38 -5.68
C HIS A 486 21.89 -19.60 -6.48
N TYR A 487 21.09 -18.55 -6.56
CA TYR A 487 19.82 -18.55 -7.29
C TYR A 487 20.09 -18.13 -8.73
N THR A 488 20.02 -19.09 -9.66
CA THR A 488 20.09 -18.81 -11.11
C THR A 488 18.74 -19.04 -11.76
N GLU A 489 18.48 -18.45 -12.94
CA GLU A 489 17.21 -18.62 -13.68
C GLU A 489 16.85 -20.09 -13.98
N ASN A 490 17.82 -21.02 -13.93
CA ASN A 490 17.63 -22.40 -14.40
C ASN A 490 17.81 -23.48 -13.32
N GLU A 491 18.59 -23.24 -12.27
CA GLU A 491 18.88 -24.22 -11.20
C GLU A 491 19.38 -23.51 -9.92
N ASP A 492 18.84 -23.91 -8.77
CA ASP A 492 19.36 -23.51 -7.46
C ASP A 492 20.57 -24.37 -7.13
N GLN A 493 21.74 -23.75 -6.94
CA GLN A 493 22.93 -24.44 -6.48
C GLN A 493 23.14 -24.16 -5.00
N ASN A 494 23.51 -25.18 -4.24
CA ASN A 494 23.86 -25.02 -2.83
C ASN A 494 25.22 -25.66 -2.53
N ALA A 495 26.05 -24.92 -1.80
CA ALA A 495 27.35 -25.37 -1.31
C ALA A 495 27.38 -25.21 0.21
N ALA A 496 27.98 -26.18 0.89
CA ALA A 496 27.94 -26.32 2.34
C ALA A 496 29.38 -26.33 2.86
N PHE A 497 29.73 -25.45 3.79
CA PHE A 497 31.09 -25.23 4.28
C PHE A 497 31.18 -25.39 5.80
N ASP A 498 32.03 -26.30 6.26
CA ASP A 498 32.30 -26.59 7.67
C ASP A 498 33.76 -26.33 8.11
N ASP A 499 34.66 -26.00 7.17
CA ASP A 499 36.03 -25.59 7.48
C ASP A 499 36.08 -24.16 8.05
N ALA A 500 36.73 -24.00 9.21
CA ALA A 500 36.80 -22.71 9.89
C ALA A 500 37.55 -21.62 9.09
N GLY A 501 38.50 -22.00 8.23
CA GLY A 501 39.23 -21.08 7.37
C GLY A 501 38.41 -20.62 6.16
N GLU A 502 37.62 -21.52 5.58
CA GLU A 502 36.65 -21.19 4.52
C GLU A 502 35.51 -20.31 5.06
N ILE A 503 34.92 -20.70 6.19
CA ILE A 503 33.89 -19.92 6.90
C ILE A 503 34.37 -18.49 7.14
N LYS A 504 35.59 -18.33 7.66
CA LYS A 504 36.15 -16.98 7.91
C LYS A 504 36.27 -16.17 6.61
N GLN A 505 36.76 -16.77 5.53
CA GLN A 505 36.92 -16.08 4.25
C GLN A 505 35.59 -15.66 3.62
N ILE A 506 34.55 -16.48 3.77
CA ILE A 506 33.18 -16.16 3.38
C ILE A 506 32.68 -14.97 4.22
N MET A 507 32.76 -15.08 5.55
CA MET A 507 32.23 -14.07 6.45
C MET A 507 32.93 -12.71 6.33
N ASP A 508 34.25 -12.68 6.11
CA ASP A 508 35.01 -11.43 5.86
C ASP A 508 34.49 -10.63 4.63
N ARG A 509 33.72 -11.29 3.75
CA ARG A 509 33.07 -10.71 2.56
C ARG A 509 31.55 -10.66 2.66
N ALA A 510 30.99 -11.12 3.76
CA ALA A 510 29.56 -11.17 3.97
C ALA A 510 29.07 -9.96 4.77
N VAL A 511 27.87 -9.51 4.45
CA VAL A 511 27.14 -8.46 5.16
C VAL A 511 25.86 -9.07 5.70
N PHE A 512 25.50 -8.72 6.93
CA PHE A 512 24.25 -9.20 7.52
C PHE A 512 23.07 -8.71 6.68
N GLU A 513 22.18 -9.64 6.32
CA GLU A 513 21.15 -9.38 5.32
C GLU A 513 20.26 -8.18 5.69
N GLU A 514 19.86 -8.05 6.96
CA GLU A 514 19.04 -6.92 7.41
C GLU A 514 19.76 -5.58 7.30
N TYR A 515 21.08 -5.56 7.47
CA TYR A 515 21.90 -4.34 7.36
C TYR A 515 22.06 -3.92 5.91
N TYR A 516 22.23 -4.87 4.99
CA TYR A 516 22.23 -4.58 3.56
C TYR A 516 20.88 -4.03 3.08
N TYR A 517 19.78 -4.70 3.43
CA TYR A 517 18.44 -4.27 3.01
C TYR A 517 17.92 -3.04 3.73
N LEU A 518 18.70 -2.44 4.64
CA LEU A 518 18.38 -1.13 5.18
C LEU A 518 18.38 -0.08 4.07
N ASN A 519 19.40 -0.10 3.21
CA ASN A 519 19.58 0.84 2.09
C ASN A 519 19.99 0.13 0.79
N ALA A 520 19.33 -0.99 0.45
CA ALA A 520 19.73 -1.84 -0.68
C ALA A 520 19.92 -1.09 -2.00
N ALA A 521 19.12 -0.04 -2.25
CA ALA A 521 19.26 0.77 -3.46
C ALA A 521 20.60 1.52 -3.58
N LEU A 522 21.37 1.63 -2.49
CA LEU A 522 22.66 2.33 -2.43
C LEU A 522 23.85 1.39 -2.54
N HIS A 523 23.64 0.11 -2.25
CA HIS A 523 24.70 -0.87 -2.10
C HIS A 523 24.85 -1.80 -3.32
N GLU A 524 24.18 -1.50 -4.45
CA GLU A 524 24.37 -2.24 -5.70
C GLU A 524 25.73 -1.88 -6.33
N GLY A 525 26.79 -2.55 -5.86
CA GLY A 525 28.17 -2.44 -6.35
C GLY A 525 28.39 -3.01 -7.76
N GLU A 526 29.64 -3.01 -8.22
CA GLU A 526 30.01 -3.40 -9.60
C GLU A 526 29.70 -4.88 -9.93
N ASN A 527 29.56 -5.75 -8.93
CA ASN A 527 29.32 -7.18 -9.11
C ASN A 527 27.85 -7.55 -8.81
N GLU A 528 26.95 -7.27 -9.76
CA GLU A 528 25.52 -7.62 -9.64
C GLU A 528 25.30 -9.13 -9.39
N GLU A 529 26.22 -9.99 -9.86
CA GLU A 529 26.20 -11.44 -9.61
C GLU A 529 26.22 -11.78 -8.12
N ASN A 530 26.84 -10.95 -7.26
CA ASN A 530 26.90 -11.18 -5.81
C ASN A 530 25.51 -11.18 -5.16
N THR A 531 24.54 -10.46 -5.74
CA THR A 531 23.16 -10.38 -5.21
C THR A 531 22.34 -11.65 -5.50
N GLY A 532 22.82 -12.53 -6.39
CA GLY A 532 22.24 -13.85 -6.63
C GLY A 532 22.60 -14.88 -5.56
N TYR A 533 23.47 -14.54 -4.61
CA TYR A 533 23.92 -15.42 -3.54
C TYR A 533 23.26 -15.07 -2.20
N SER A 534 22.85 -16.11 -1.47
CA SER A 534 22.44 -16.02 -0.06
C SER A 534 23.30 -16.94 0.79
N ILE A 535 23.62 -16.51 2.01
CA ILE A 535 24.51 -17.20 2.94
C ILE A 535 23.75 -17.40 4.25
N ASP A 536 23.46 -18.65 4.60
CA ASP A 536 22.90 -19.00 5.91
C ASP A 536 24.02 -19.51 6.82
N ALA A 537 24.36 -18.74 7.86
CA ALA A 537 25.39 -19.11 8.82
C ALA A 537 24.78 -19.69 10.11
N TYR A 538 25.15 -20.92 10.44
CA TYR A 538 24.63 -21.66 11.58
C TYR A 538 25.57 -21.57 12.79
N TYR A 539 25.08 -20.95 13.86
CA TYR A 539 25.87 -20.71 15.07
C TYR A 539 25.78 -21.87 16.07
N THR A 540 26.92 -22.22 16.68
CA THR A 540 27.07 -23.31 17.65
C THR A 540 26.63 -22.94 19.07
N ASP A 541 26.66 -21.65 19.42
CA ASP A 541 26.21 -21.12 20.71
C ASP A 541 25.53 -19.76 20.48
N SER A 542 24.29 -19.76 19.98
CA SER A 542 23.57 -18.51 19.71
C SER A 542 22.89 -17.95 20.97
N PRO A 543 23.03 -16.65 21.22
CA PRO A 543 22.34 -15.97 22.31
C PRO A 543 20.85 -15.67 22.12
N ASN A 544 20.37 -15.62 20.88
CA ASN A 544 19.01 -15.19 20.54
C ASN A 544 18.05 -16.40 20.48
N THR A 545 17.73 -16.95 21.66
CA THR A 545 16.83 -18.11 21.79
C THR A 545 15.36 -17.69 21.72
N ASN A 546 14.73 -17.76 20.54
CA ASN A 546 13.27 -17.86 20.45
C ASN A 546 12.84 -19.32 20.24
N SER A 547 11.87 -19.72 21.04
CA SER A 547 11.59 -21.11 21.39
C SER A 547 10.67 -21.82 20.41
N TYR A 548 11.16 -22.23 19.23
CA TYR A 548 10.52 -23.29 18.42
C TYR A 548 11.54 -24.05 17.54
N GLY A 549 12.26 -25.00 18.15
CA GLY A 549 12.71 -26.25 17.51
C GLY A 549 13.65 -26.21 16.30
N GLY A 550 14.95 -26.05 16.54
CA GLY A 550 16.02 -26.72 15.77
C GLY A 550 16.63 -25.95 14.60
N TYR A 551 17.92 -25.60 14.76
CA TYR A 551 18.83 -24.84 13.88
C TYR A 551 18.59 -23.31 13.85
N TYR A 552 19.57 -22.57 14.36
CA TYR A 552 19.66 -21.11 14.36
C TYR A 552 20.59 -20.71 13.20
N SER A 553 20.05 -20.13 12.14
CA SER A 553 20.83 -19.45 11.11
C SER A 553 20.54 -17.96 11.13
N ASN A 554 21.59 -17.17 10.91
CA ASN A 554 21.46 -15.78 10.47
C ASN A 554 21.76 -15.75 8.98
N SER A 555 20.97 -14.98 8.23
CA SER A 555 21.16 -14.82 6.79
C SER A 555 22.06 -13.62 6.49
N TYR A 556 22.94 -13.81 5.52
CA TYR A 556 23.90 -12.84 5.03
C TYR A 556 23.89 -12.87 3.51
N ILE A 557 24.47 -11.84 2.91
CA ILE A 557 24.77 -11.81 1.49
C ILE A 557 26.23 -11.46 1.28
N PHE A 558 26.78 -11.76 0.10
CA PHE A 558 28.07 -11.21 -0.26
C PHE A 558 27.96 -9.71 -0.49
N ASP A 559 28.89 -8.98 0.10
CA ASP A 559 29.10 -7.56 -0.14
C ASP A 559 29.35 -7.34 -1.65
N PRO A 560 28.50 -6.55 -2.36
CA PRO A 560 28.65 -6.35 -3.79
C PRO A 560 29.99 -5.72 -4.21
N ASP A 561 30.67 -5.04 -3.28
CA ASP A 561 31.97 -4.42 -3.53
C ASP A 561 33.16 -5.37 -3.26
N LYS A 562 32.90 -6.63 -2.90
CA LYS A 562 33.93 -7.63 -2.62
C LYS A 562 33.81 -8.84 -3.54
N GLU A 563 34.94 -9.36 -4.00
CA GLU A 563 34.99 -10.59 -4.80
C GLU A 563 34.63 -11.82 -3.97
N ILE A 564 33.69 -12.64 -4.46
CA ILE A 564 33.34 -13.95 -3.88
C ILE A 564 34.57 -14.86 -3.90
N PRO A 565 34.84 -15.64 -2.83
CA PRO A 565 35.97 -16.56 -2.82
C PRO A 565 35.88 -17.61 -3.95
N GLU A 566 36.99 -17.88 -4.65
CA GLU A 566 37.03 -18.79 -5.81
C GLU A 566 36.49 -20.21 -5.52
N PHE A 567 36.55 -20.67 -4.27
CA PHE A 567 36.06 -22.00 -3.88
C PHE A 567 34.53 -22.07 -3.69
N VAL A 568 33.84 -20.92 -3.74
CA VAL A 568 32.38 -20.80 -3.67
C VAL A 568 31.76 -20.79 -5.07
N LEU A 569 32.52 -20.38 -6.09
CA LEU A 569 32.15 -20.39 -7.51
C LEU A 569 32.33 -21.79 -8.13
#